data_AF-A0A269Z233-F1
#
_entry.id   AF-A0A269Z233-F1
#
_cell.length_a   1.000
_cell.length_b   1.000
_cell.length_c   1.000
_cell.angle_alpha   90.00
_cell.angle_beta   90.00
_cell.angle_gamma   90.00
#
_symmetry.space_group_name_H-M   'P 1'
#
loop_
_entity.id
_entity.type
_entity.pdbx_description
1 polymer ?
#
loop_
_entity_poly.entity_id
_entity_poly.type
_entity_poly.pdbx_seq_one_letter_code
_entity_poly.pdbx_strand_id
1 'polypeptide(L)' 'RDIMGSRISDWNKTGWGKISETLGFTYSSNTLMMHLQDEVGTDKMKSWYERFGFGKSTNGMFDGEATGHIA' A
#
# COMPACT_ATOMS: atom_id res chain seq x y z
N ARG A 1 -1.44 13.89 5.61
CA ARG A 1 -1.19 13.36 6.96
C ARG A 1 0.30 13.35 7.23
N ASP A 2 0.73 13.74 8.42
CA ASP A 2 2.14 13.62 8.83
C ASP A 2 2.40 12.24 9.40
N ILE A 3 3.41 11.55 8.85
CA ILE A 3 3.89 10.24 9.30
C ILE A 3 5.39 10.35 9.48
N MET A 4 5.88 10.07 10.71
CA MET A 4 7.31 10.06 11.02
C MET A 4 8.05 11.32 10.53
N GLY A 5 7.43 12.50 10.65
CA GLY A 5 8.00 13.78 10.20
C GLY A 5 7.85 14.09 8.71
N SER A 6 7.24 13.20 7.92
CA SER A 6 6.96 13.41 6.50
C SER A 6 5.48 13.61 6.23
N ARG A 7 5.13 14.66 5.49
CA ARG A 7 3.74 14.91 5.08
C ARG A 7 3.39 14.09 3.84
N ILE A 8 2.54 13.08 4.00
CA ILE A 8 2.00 12.26 2.91
C ILE A 8 0.64 12.83 2.49
N SER A 9 0.46 13.07 1.20
CA SER A 9 -0.80 13.52 0.61
C SER A 9 -1.16 12.67 -0.59
N ASP A 10 -2.41 12.80 -1.05
CA ASP A 10 -2.79 12.35 -2.39
C ASP A 10 -1.95 13.06 -3.45
N TRP A 11 -1.89 12.47 -4.64
CA TRP A 11 -1.06 12.95 -5.75
C TRP A 11 -1.39 14.40 -6.16
N ASN A 12 -2.64 14.81 -5.99
CA ASN A 12 -3.11 16.17 -6.31
C ASN A 12 -2.80 17.20 -5.23
N LYS A 13 -2.19 16.82 -4.10
CA LYS A 13 -1.85 17.64 -2.91
C LYS A 13 -3.03 18.27 -2.17
N THR A 14 -4.20 18.42 -2.79
CA THR A 14 -5.40 19.00 -2.20
C THR A 14 -6.35 17.96 -1.62
N GLY A 15 -6.36 16.74 -2.17
CA GLY A 15 -7.38 15.73 -1.89
C GLY A 15 -8.75 16.09 -2.44
N TRP A 16 -9.79 15.37 -2.00
CA TRP A 16 -11.19 15.55 -2.41
C TRP A 16 -12.15 15.71 -1.22
N GLY A 17 -11.63 15.94 -0.01
CA GLY A 17 -12.44 15.94 1.21
C GLY A 17 -12.96 14.55 1.56
N LYS A 18 -14.19 14.46 2.08
CA LYS A 18 -14.83 13.19 2.40
C LYS A 18 -15.49 12.61 1.16
N ILE A 19 -14.95 11.51 0.67
CA ILE A 19 -15.47 10.73 -0.47
C ILE A 19 -15.70 9.27 -0.04
N SER A 20 -16.41 8.49 -0.87
CA SER A 20 -16.54 7.05 -0.64
C SER A 20 -15.22 6.32 -0.93
N GLU A 21 -15.01 5.16 -0.30
CA GLU A 21 -13.81 4.34 -0.53
C GLU A 21 -13.67 3.91 -1.99
N THR A 22 -14.77 3.53 -2.64
CA THR A 22 -14.78 3.16 -4.07
C THR A 22 -14.27 4.30 -4.96
N LEU A 23 -14.69 5.54 -4.67
CA LEU A 23 -14.23 6.71 -5.41
C LEU A 23 -12.76 7.02 -5.10
N GLY A 24 -12.35 6.90 -3.83
CA GLY A 24 -10.96 7.07 -3.44
C GLY A 24 -10.03 6.04 -4.08
N PHE A 25 -10.48 4.79 -4.23
CA PHE A 25 -9.74 3.74 -4.92
C PHE A 25 -9.61 4.04 -6.41
N THR A 26 -10.69 4.51 -7.04
CA THR A 26 -10.69 4.95 -8.45
C THR A 26 -9.69 6.10 -8.68
N TYR A 27 -9.53 6.99 -7.71
CA TYR A 27 -8.58 8.11 -7.77
C TYR A 27 -7.16 7.76 -7.33
N SER A 28 -6.89 6.50 -6.98
CA SER A 28 -5.60 6.06 -6.44
C SER A 28 -5.17 6.93 -5.24
N SER A 29 -6.10 7.15 -4.31
CA SER A 29 -5.86 7.99 -3.15
C SER A 29 -4.89 7.32 -2.17
N ASN A 30 -3.73 7.95 -1.96
CA ASN A 30 -2.76 7.56 -0.94
C ASN A 30 -3.40 7.63 0.46
N THR A 31 -4.21 8.66 0.70
CA THR A 31 -4.85 8.85 2.02
C THR A 31 -5.85 7.74 2.33
N LEU A 32 -6.57 7.21 1.34
CA LEU A 32 -7.42 6.03 1.48
C LEU A 32 -6.61 4.79 1.88
N MET A 33 -5.55 4.46 1.13
CA MET A 33 -4.77 3.24 1.39
C MET A 33 -4.13 3.25 2.78
N MET A 34 -3.68 4.42 3.24
CA MET A 34 -3.15 4.61 4.59
C MET A 34 -4.23 4.44 5.67
N HIS A 35 -5.47 4.89 5.40
CA HIS A 35 -6.59 4.68 6.32
C HIS A 35 -6.94 3.19 6.45
N LEU A 36 -7.01 2.47 5.32
CA LEU A 36 -7.25 1.03 5.31
C LEU A 36 -6.12 0.25 6.02
N GLN A 37 -4.87 0.67 5.84
CA GLN A 37 -3.73 0.08 6.57
C GLN A 37 -3.88 0.23 8.09
N ASP A 38 -4.34 1.38 8.58
CA ASP A 38 -4.57 1.60 10.01
C ASP A 38 -5.69 0.70 10.55
N GLU A 39 -6.78 0.53 9.78
CA GLU A 39 -7.90 -0.33 10.19
C GLU A 39 -7.54 -1.83 10.21
N VAL A 40 -6.76 -2.27 9.22
CA VAL A 40 -6.28 -3.65 9.16
C VAL A 40 -5.18 -3.91 10.19
N GLY A 41 -4.32 -2.92 10.41
CA GLY A 41 -3.13 -2.99 11.26
C GLY A 41 -1.90 -3.52 10.51
N THR A 42 -0.73 -2.94 10.86
CA THR A 42 0.56 -3.17 10.16
C THR A 42 0.95 -4.64 10.05
N ASP A 43 0.84 -5.42 11.13
CA ASP A 43 1.24 -6.84 11.13
C ASP A 43 0.37 -7.67 10.16
N LYS A 44 -0.93 -7.39 10.14
CA LYS A 44 -1.86 -8.07 9.24
C LYS A 44 -1.64 -7.65 7.80
N MET A 45 -1.37 -6.37 7.54
CA MET A 45 -1.03 -5.88 6.21
C MET A 45 0.22 -6.55 5.66
N LYS A 46 1.30 -6.65 6.46
CA LYS A 46 2.51 -7.40 6.09
C LYS A 46 2.19 -8.85 5.76
N SER A 47 1.42 -9.53 6.62
CA SER A 47 1.00 -10.92 6.39
C SER A 47 0.15 -11.08 5.13
N TRP A 48 -0.67 -10.08 4.76
CA TRP A 48 -1.40 -10.08 3.49
C TRP A 48 -0.46 -9.96 2.30
N TYR A 49 0.51 -9.04 2.31
CA TYR A 49 1.51 -8.93 1.24
C TYR A 49 2.29 -10.24 1.02
N GLU A 50 2.72 -10.90 2.11
CA GLU A 50 3.41 -12.19 2.04
C GLU A 50 2.53 -13.33 1.50
N ARG A 51 1.22 -13.30 1.79
CA ARG A 51 0.22 -14.24 1.28
C ARG A 51 -0.08 -14.03 -0.20
N PHE A 52 -0.03 -12.78 -0.67
CA PHE A 52 -0.12 -12.46 -2.09
C PHE A 52 1.17 -12.77 -2.86
N GLY A 53 2.22 -13.24 -2.19
CA GLY A 53 3.47 -13.70 -2.82
C GLY A 53 4.56 -12.64 -2.95
N PHE A 54 4.33 -11.42 -2.46
CA PHE A 54 5.39 -10.40 -2.42
C PHE A 54 6.53 -10.83 -1.49
N GLY A 55 7.77 -10.45 -1.84
CA GLY A 55 8.96 -10.81 -1.07
C GLY A 55 9.45 -12.25 -1.30
N LYS A 56 8.88 -12.98 -2.27
CA LYS A 56 9.25 -14.35 -2.63
C LYS A 56 9.44 -14.46 -4.14
N SER A 57 10.29 -15.40 -4.58
CA SER A 57 10.39 -15.76 -6.00
C SER A 57 9.10 -16.46 -6.42
N THR A 58 8.67 -16.18 -7.65
CA THR A 58 7.54 -16.85 -8.30
C THR A 58 7.89 -18.26 -8.77
N ASN A 59 9.18 -18.63 -8.75
CA ASN A 59 9.73 -19.88 -9.29
C ASN A 59 9.44 -20.06 -10.79
N GLY A 60 9.54 -18.97 -11.57
CA GLY A 60 9.24 -18.94 -12.99
C GLY A 60 10.22 -19.67 -13.92
N MET A 61 11.15 -20.47 -13.37
CA MET A 61 12.23 -21.15 -14.09
C MET A 61 13.27 -20.24 -14.77
N PHE A 62 13.33 -18.97 -14.36
CA PHE A 62 14.39 -18.04 -14.76
C PHE A 62 15.50 -18.02 -13.72
N ASP A 63 16.74 -18.11 -14.18
CA ASP A 63 17.91 -17.93 -13.31
C ASP A 63 17.98 -16.49 -12.80
N GLY A 64 18.28 -16.33 -11.50
CA GLY A 64 18.50 -15.03 -10.88
C GLY A 64 17.23 -14.20 -10.63
N GLU A 65 16.05 -14.82 -10.51
CA GLU A 65 14.82 -14.12 -10.17
C GLU A 65 14.95 -13.37 -8.83
N ALA A 66 14.68 -12.06 -8.85
CA ALA A 66 14.69 -11.24 -7.65
C ALA A 66 13.38 -11.44 -6.85
N THR A 67 13.49 -11.66 -5.54
CA THR A 67 12.34 -11.84 -4.65
C THR A 67 11.63 -10.54 -4.27
N GLY A 68 12.30 -9.40 -4.45
CA GLY A 68 11.88 -8.12 -3.86
C GLY A 68 11.96 -8.11 -2.33
N HIS A 69 11.41 -7.06 -1.71
CA HIS A 69 11.42 -6.90 -0.25
C HIS A 69 10.16 -6.17 0.23
N ILE A 70 9.68 -6.56 1.42
CA ILE A 70 8.61 -5.87 2.16
C ILE A 70 9.27 -5.25 3.39
N ALA A 71 9.30 -3.92 3.44
CA ALA A 71 9.87 -3.14 4.55
C ALA A 71 8.84 -2.92 5.66
#